data_AF-A0A534JFI8-F1
#
_entry.id   AF-A0A534JFI8-F1
#
_cell.length_a   1.000
_cell.length_b   1.000
_cell.length_c   1.000
_cell.angle_alpha   90.00
_cell.angle_beta   90.00
_cell.angle_gamma   90.00
#
_symmetry.space_group_name_H-M   'P 1'
#
loop_
_entity.id
_entity.type
_entity.pdbx_description
1 polymer ?
#
loop_
_entity_poly.entity_id
_entity_poly.type
_entity_poly.pdbx_seq_one_letter_code
_entity_poly.pdbx_strand_id
1 'polypeptide(L)'
;MALHQAIQRVLLIGVHLEPLARTPTPSPPAALTPLIEAIAPCHRAFDERAIDYGHRYRSGFWAIYLLSAIAVLFAVLPLALGWDSPGHRLHSYAALWASGEVLVIGTVFAIYWWGHSGRWHGWWLEARTTAELTWYLPMLAPLLDLTTPAAEANWYLRVFDPGQPVRAADDEVAAQCARSEPLARKLLVNAWSDPEFIAGYARWTIEILEQQRHYHRCVATRQHALLHRVHQVTTGLFGLTGLGALLHLAVHSIWLSVITTFFPALGASLHGAIAQSEAHRLGTTSEGLVGRLEGAIDRVRAATRASASGGEVAPLKVSIRHAIALILEEHKDWYLLVQPHRLHLA
;
A
#
# COMPACT_ATOMS: atom_id res chain seq x y z
N MET A 1 3.21 16.38 2.49
CA MET A 1 4.00 15.25 1.96
C MET A 1 4.54 14.46 3.14
N ALA A 2 4.33 13.14 3.19
CA ALA A 2 4.77 12.32 4.32
C ALA A 2 6.29 12.03 4.27
N LEU A 3 6.93 11.81 5.42
CA LEU A 3 8.38 11.59 5.53
C LEU A 3 8.88 10.43 4.65
N HIS A 4 8.20 9.29 4.69
CA HIS A 4 8.58 8.13 3.87
C HIS A 4 8.55 8.44 2.36
N GLN A 5 7.63 9.30 1.90
CA GLN A 5 7.57 9.70 0.50
C GLN A 5 8.76 10.58 0.13
N ALA A 6 9.18 11.48 1.03
CA ALA A 6 10.38 12.29 0.83
C ALA A 6 11.63 11.42 0.73
N ILE A 7 11.79 10.46 1.65
CA ILE A 7 12.92 9.52 1.65
C ILE A 7 12.95 8.70 0.36
N GLN A 8 11.82 8.11 -0.04
CA GLN A 8 11.76 7.34 -1.28
C GLN A 8 12.06 8.19 -2.51
N ARG A 9 11.63 9.46 -2.55
CA ARG A 9 11.98 10.39 -3.63
C ARG A 9 13.48 10.62 -3.69
N VAL A 10 14.13 10.82 -2.54
CA VAL A 10 15.59 10.97 -2.45
C VAL A 10 16.32 9.72 -2.96
N LEU A 11 15.87 8.53 -2.53
CA LEU A 11 16.43 7.25 -2.99
C LEU A 11 16.26 7.00 -4.50
N LEU A 12 15.24 7.60 -5.11
CA LEU A 12 14.92 7.45 -6.53
C LEU A 12 15.44 8.63 -7.39
N ILE A 13 16.23 9.55 -6.83
CA ILE A 13 16.86 10.60 -7.64
C ILE A 13 17.74 9.94 -8.72
N GLY A 14 17.58 10.38 -9.97
CA GLY A 14 18.31 9.82 -11.11
C GLY A 14 17.78 8.46 -11.60
N VAL A 15 16.65 7.97 -11.08
CA VAL A 15 15.93 6.85 -11.68
C VAL A 15 14.92 7.39 -12.69
N HIS A 16 15.06 6.98 -13.95
CA HIS A 16 14.02 7.20 -14.95
C HIS A 16 12.93 6.14 -14.78
N LEU A 17 11.80 6.55 -14.21
CA LEU A 17 10.57 5.77 -14.24
C LEU A 17 9.83 6.18 -15.52
N GLU A 18 9.65 5.25 -16.44
CA GLU A 18 8.96 5.52 -17.69
C GLU A 18 7.52 5.99 -17.39
N PRO A 19 7.10 7.17 -17.86
CA PRO A 19 5.76 7.67 -17.60
C PRO A 19 4.75 6.80 -18.33
N LEU A 20 4.05 5.95 -17.59
CA LEU A 20 2.93 5.19 -18.14
C LEU A 20 1.84 6.17 -18.58
N ALA A 21 1.31 5.96 -19.78
CA ALA A 21 0.20 6.76 -20.31
C ALA A 21 -0.96 6.75 -19.31
N ARG A 22 -1.54 7.93 -19.05
CA ARG A 22 -2.71 8.04 -18.17
C ARG A 22 -3.87 7.27 -18.79
N THR A 23 -4.48 6.40 -17.99
CA THR A 23 -5.77 5.81 -18.33
C THR A 23 -6.87 6.87 -18.26
N PRO A 24 -7.85 6.86 -19.18
CA PRO A 24 -8.99 7.76 -19.11
C PRO A 24 -9.77 7.57 -17.80
N THR A 25 -10.47 8.62 -17.36
CA THR A 25 -11.36 8.54 -16.20
C THR A 25 -12.58 7.67 -16.55
N PRO A 26 -12.97 6.71 -15.69
CA PRO A 26 -14.04 5.78 -16.02
C PRO A 26 -15.36 6.54 -16.05
N SER A 27 -16.19 6.25 -17.04
CA SER A 27 -17.47 6.91 -17.25
C SER A 27 -18.60 5.96 -16.85
N PRO A 28 -19.21 6.13 -15.65
CA PRO A 28 -20.26 5.23 -15.19
C PRO A 28 -21.53 5.37 -16.05
N PRO A 29 -22.35 4.30 -16.15
CA PRO A 29 -23.72 4.41 -16.67
C PRO A 29 -24.51 5.47 -15.91
N ALA A 30 -25.34 6.25 -16.61
CA ALA A 30 -26.15 7.30 -16.02
C ALA A 30 -26.99 6.78 -14.83
N ALA A 31 -27.56 5.57 -14.95
CA ALA A 31 -28.33 4.92 -13.90
C ALA A 31 -27.56 4.66 -12.59
N LEU A 32 -26.23 4.55 -12.63
CA LEU A 32 -25.40 4.33 -11.44
C LEU A 32 -24.90 5.62 -10.79
N THR A 33 -24.99 6.77 -11.48
CA THR A 33 -24.48 8.05 -10.98
C THR A 33 -25.07 8.44 -9.62
N PRO A 34 -26.41 8.38 -9.39
CA PRO A 34 -26.98 8.73 -8.09
C PRO A 34 -26.52 7.80 -6.97
N LEU A 35 -26.29 6.52 -7.29
CA LEU A 35 -25.80 5.54 -6.32
C LEU A 35 -24.33 5.81 -5.95
N ILE A 36 -23.50 6.14 -6.93
CA ILE A 36 -22.09 6.54 -6.71
C ILE A 36 -22.04 7.78 -5.82
N GLU A 37 -22.86 8.79 -6.10
CA GLU A 37 -22.93 10.02 -5.30
C GLU A 37 -23.37 9.76 -3.86
N ALA A 38 -24.33 8.86 -3.64
CA ALA A 38 -24.80 8.48 -2.31
C ALA A 38 -23.73 7.74 -1.48
N ILE A 39 -22.87 6.98 -2.14
CA ILE A 39 -21.80 6.18 -1.50
C ILE A 39 -20.53 7.00 -1.27
N ALA A 40 -20.28 8.01 -2.12
CA ALA A 40 -19.05 8.79 -2.12
C ALA A 40 -18.65 9.43 -0.78
N PRO A 41 -19.57 9.96 0.06
CA PRO A 41 -19.20 10.51 1.37
C PRO A 41 -18.58 9.47 2.31
N CYS A 42 -19.16 8.27 2.36
CA CYS A 42 -18.63 7.17 3.17
C CYS A 42 -17.23 6.77 2.68
N HIS A 43 -17.09 6.55 1.36
CA HIS A 43 -15.80 6.25 0.74
C HIS A 43 -14.73 7.31 1.09
N ARG A 44 -15.02 8.60 0.88
CA ARG A 44 -14.07 9.69 1.15
C ARG A 44 -13.64 9.73 2.62
N ALA A 45 -14.58 9.58 3.55
CA ALA A 45 -14.27 9.61 4.98
C ALA A 45 -13.36 8.45 5.42
N PHE A 46 -13.49 7.27 4.82
CA PHE A 46 -12.59 6.15 5.08
C PHE A 46 -11.25 6.27 4.33
N ASP A 47 -11.26 6.77 3.09
CA ASP A 47 -10.03 6.97 2.32
C ASP A 47 -9.12 8.04 2.95
N GLU A 48 -9.67 9.15 3.42
CA GLU A 48 -8.93 10.19 4.15
C GLU A 48 -8.27 9.63 5.43
N ARG A 49 -9.01 8.81 6.20
CA ARG A 49 -8.47 8.13 7.38
C ARG A 49 -7.38 7.13 7.00
N ALA A 50 -7.57 6.36 5.94
CA ALA A 50 -6.58 5.41 5.45
C ALA A 50 -5.28 6.11 5.03
N ILE A 51 -5.38 7.28 4.38
CA ILE A 51 -4.23 8.10 4.00
C ILE A 51 -3.50 8.62 5.24
N ASP A 52 -4.19 9.19 6.22
CA ASP A 52 -3.58 9.73 7.44
C ASP A 52 -2.87 8.63 8.26
N TYR A 53 -3.56 7.55 8.60
CA TYR A 53 -2.96 6.45 9.37
C TYR A 53 -1.84 5.76 8.59
N GLY A 54 -2.01 5.55 7.28
CA GLY A 54 -0.98 4.98 6.42
C GLY A 54 0.28 5.86 6.33
N HIS A 55 0.11 7.19 6.32
CA HIS A 55 1.23 8.13 6.37
C HIS A 55 1.97 8.08 7.70
N ARG A 56 1.26 8.04 8.83
CA ARG A 56 1.86 7.95 10.17
C ARG A 56 2.61 6.63 10.36
N TYR A 57 1.97 5.51 10.02
CA TYR A 57 2.56 4.18 10.13
C TYR A 57 3.86 4.06 9.32
N ARG A 58 3.80 4.41 8.02
CA ARG A 58 4.98 4.29 7.14
C ARG A 58 6.09 5.26 7.51
N SER A 59 5.73 6.49 7.83
CA SER A 59 6.72 7.48 8.26
C SER A 59 7.38 7.09 9.59
N GLY A 60 6.61 6.49 10.51
CA GLY A 60 7.11 6.02 11.80
C GLY A 60 8.20 4.96 11.67
N PHE A 61 7.95 3.88 10.91
CA PHE A 61 8.98 2.84 10.78
C PHE A 61 10.20 3.33 9.98
N TRP A 62 10.01 4.13 8.91
CA TRP A 62 11.14 4.72 8.17
C TRP A 62 11.98 5.63 9.07
N ALA A 63 11.34 6.42 9.92
CA ALA A 63 12.04 7.26 10.89
C ALA A 63 12.82 6.42 11.90
N ILE A 64 12.22 5.39 12.49
CA ILE A 64 12.87 4.50 13.46
C ILE A 64 14.15 3.93 12.86
N TYR A 65 14.08 3.28 11.69
CA TYR A 65 15.26 2.67 11.07
C TYR A 65 16.36 3.69 10.78
N LEU A 66 16.04 4.82 10.14
CA LEU A 66 17.06 5.81 9.78
C LEU A 66 17.65 6.53 10.99
N LEU A 67 16.82 6.87 11.98
CA LEU A 67 17.28 7.49 13.23
C LEU A 67 18.17 6.53 14.03
N SER A 68 17.93 5.22 13.99
CA SER A 68 18.85 4.24 14.60
C SER A 68 20.25 4.28 13.99
N ALA A 69 20.37 4.40 12.65
CA ALA A 69 21.68 4.56 12.01
C ALA A 69 22.32 5.92 12.35
N ILE A 70 21.53 6.98 12.44
CA ILE A 70 22.00 8.30 12.84
C ILE A 70 22.51 8.28 14.30
N ALA A 71 21.83 7.58 15.22
CA ALA A 71 22.29 7.41 16.60
C ALA A 71 23.69 6.78 16.64
N VAL A 72 23.94 5.76 15.83
CA VAL A 72 25.28 5.15 15.70
C VAL A 72 26.32 6.18 15.24
N LEU A 73 25.98 7.06 14.28
CA LEU A 73 26.88 8.14 13.86
C LEU A 73 27.19 9.11 15.00
N PHE A 74 26.17 9.47 15.80
CA PHE A 74 26.35 10.35 16.96
C PHE A 74 27.29 9.74 18.00
N ALA A 75 27.24 8.42 18.20
CA ALA A 75 28.13 7.70 19.12
C ALA A 75 29.59 7.67 18.62
N VAL A 76 29.81 7.42 17.32
CA VAL A 76 31.16 7.15 16.78
C VAL A 76 31.90 8.39 16.27
N LEU A 77 31.22 9.44 15.83
CA LEU A 77 31.88 10.61 15.23
C LEU A 77 32.75 11.41 16.22
N PRO A 78 32.34 11.64 17.48
CA PRO A 78 33.18 12.35 18.46
C PRO A 78 34.49 11.61 18.75
N LEU A 79 34.47 10.27 18.73
CA LEU A 79 35.67 9.45 18.87
C LEU A 79 36.65 9.73 17.72
N ALA A 80 36.16 9.78 16.48
CA ALA A 80 37.00 10.09 15.33
C ALA A 80 37.55 11.51 15.29
N LEU A 81 36.81 12.46 15.84
CA LEU A 81 37.24 13.85 15.98
C LEU A 81 38.22 14.04 17.15
N GLY A 82 38.48 13.01 17.95
CA GLY A 82 39.39 13.03 19.11
C GLY A 82 38.85 13.82 20.30
N TRP A 83 37.55 14.16 20.28
CA TRP A 83 36.92 15.00 21.31
C TRP A 83 36.72 14.27 22.63
N ASP A 84 36.83 12.95 22.65
CA ASP A 84 36.77 12.16 23.88
C ASP A 84 38.04 12.31 24.75
N SER A 85 39.13 12.86 24.20
CA SER A 85 40.35 13.06 24.97
C SER A 85 40.25 14.27 25.93
N PRO A 86 40.57 14.11 27.23
CA PRO A 86 40.43 15.18 28.23
C PRO A 86 41.24 16.46 27.94
N GLY A 87 42.30 16.34 27.14
CA GLY A 87 43.16 17.46 26.74
C GLY A 87 42.70 18.20 25.49
N HIS A 88 41.64 17.77 24.81
CA HIS A 88 41.18 18.40 23.57
C HIS A 88 40.37 19.67 23.86
N ARG A 89 40.66 20.76 23.14
CA ARG A 89 39.96 22.05 23.32
C ARG A 89 38.45 21.97 23.12
N LEU A 90 37.99 20.98 22.37
CA LEU A 90 36.59 20.73 22.04
C LEU A 90 35.97 19.58 22.84
N HIS A 91 36.59 19.13 23.93
CA HIS A 91 36.07 18.02 24.74
C HIS A 91 34.64 18.25 25.25
N SER A 92 34.28 19.50 25.58
CA SER A 92 32.92 19.87 25.95
C SER A 92 31.87 19.59 24.86
N TYR A 93 32.26 19.56 23.59
CA TYR A 93 31.37 19.20 22.49
C TYR A 93 31.09 17.69 22.43
N ALA A 94 31.94 16.83 22.99
CA ALA A 94 31.64 15.40 23.08
C ALA A 94 30.36 15.15 23.91
N ALA A 95 30.15 15.90 25.00
CA ALA A 95 28.94 15.82 25.81
C ALA A 95 27.67 16.24 25.03
N LEU A 96 27.78 17.22 24.12
CA LEU A 96 26.67 17.62 23.25
C LEU A 96 26.28 16.49 22.28
N TRP A 97 27.26 15.78 21.73
CA TRP A 97 27.02 14.65 20.82
C TRP A 97 26.45 13.44 21.54
N ALA A 98 26.94 13.10 22.73
CA ALA A 98 26.34 12.08 23.59
C ALA A 98 24.89 12.44 23.98
N SER A 99 24.62 13.71 24.29
CA SER A 99 23.26 14.19 24.53
C SER A 99 22.38 14.06 23.27
N GLY A 100 22.96 14.31 22.10
CA GLY A 100 22.31 14.12 20.80
C GLY A 100 21.95 12.66 20.54
N GLU A 101 22.86 11.72 20.83
CA GLU A 101 22.60 10.28 20.75
C GLU A 101 21.40 9.88 21.64
N VAL A 102 21.42 10.28 22.91
CA VAL A 102 20.33 10.01 23.86
C VAL A 102 19.00 10.60 23.37
N LEU A 103 19.02 11.81 22.81
CA LEU A 103 17.83 12.44 22.26
C LEU A 103 17.30 11.70 21.02
N VAL A 104 18.17 11.23 20.14
CA VAL A 104 17.78 10.44 18.95
C VAL A 104 17.19 9.09 19.38
N ILE A 105 17.84 8.38 20.31
CA ILE A 105 17.32 7.10 20.84
C ILE A 105 15.98 7.32 21.57
N GLY A 106 15.88 8.36 22.39
CA GLY A 106 14.64 8.73 23.06
C GLY A 106 13.51 9.05 22.06
N THR A 107 13.84 9.69 20.93
CA THR A 107 12.88 9.94 19.85
C THR A 107 12.44 8.64 19.17
N VAL A 108 13.36 7.72 18.88
CA VAL A 108 13.05 6.38 18.35
C VAL A 108 12.08 5.65 19.30
N PHE A 109 12.37 5.66 20.60
CA PHE A 109 11.52 5.05 21.61
C PHE A 109 10.13 5.70 21.67
N ALA A 110 10.05 7.03 21.62
CA ALA A 110 8.78 7.76 21.61
C ALA A 110 7.93 7.43 20.37
N ILE A 111 8.54 7.39 19.17
CA ILE A 111 7.85 7.02 17.93
C ILE A 111 7.33 5.58 18.03
N TYR A 112 8.15 4.66 18.51
CA TYR A 112 7.76 3.26 18.71
C TYR A 112 6.57 3.16 19.69
N TRP A 113 6.67 3.81 20.85
CA TRP A 113 5.65 3.78 21.88
C TRP A 113 4.31 4.37 21.41
N TRP A 114 4.34 5.53 20.76
CA TRP A 114 3.14 6.14 20.18
C TRP A 114 2.55 5.32 19.04
N GLY A 115 3.39 4.75 18.17
CA GLY A 115 2.92 3.88 17.09
C GLY A 115 2.24 2.60 17.63
N HIS A 116 2.82 2.00 18.67
CA HIS A 116 2.31 0.78 19.30
C HIS A 116 0.99 1.05 20.04
N SER A 117 0.97 2.06 20.92
CA SER A 117 -0.23 2.43 21.69
C SER A 117 -1.36 2.96 20.81
N GLY A 118 -1.04 3.67 19.74
CA GLY A 118 -2.01 4.25 18.82
C GLY A 118 -2.63 3.25 17.82
N ARG A 119 -2.13 2.01 17.74
CA ARG A 119 -2.58 0.97 16.80
C ARG A 119 -2.71 1.47 15.34
N TRP A 120 -1.88 2.42 14.91
CA TRP A 120 -2.03 3.10 13.62
C TRP A 120 -2.04 2.14 12.44
N HIS A 121 -1.28 1.06 12.54
CA HIS A 121 -1.26 0.00 11.54
C HIS A 121 -2.64 -0.67 11.38
N GLY A 122 -3.30 -1.02 12.49
CA GLY A 122 -4.63 -1.63 12.48
C GLY A 122 -5.70 -0.67 11.94
N TRP A 123 -5.70 0.58 12.41
CA TRP A 123 -6.62 1.60 11.92
C TRP A 123 -6.44 1.91 10.43
N TRP A 124 -5.19 1.92 9.96
CA TRP A 124 -4.91 2.06 8.54
C TRP A 124 -5.51 0.90 7.73
N LEU A 125 -5.29 -0.35 8.15
CA LEU A 125 -5.81 -1.53 7.44
C LEU A 125 -7.35 -1.57 7.42
N GLU A 126 -7.98 -1.27 8.54
CA GLU A 126 -9.44 -1.21 8.65
C GLU A 126 -10.02 -0.12 7.76
N ALA A 127 -9.51 1.12 7.88
CA ALA A 127 -10.00 2.23 7.08
C ALA A 127 -9.76 2.01 5.59
N ARG A 128 -8.61 1.45 5.20
CA ARG A 128 -8.30 1.11 3.81
C ARG A 128 -9.25 0.06 3.27
N THR A 129 -9.51 -0.99 4.05
CA THR A 129 -10.45 -2.04 3.66
C THR A 129 -11.85 -1.50 3.46
N THR A 130 -12.36 -0.71 4.40
CA THR A 130 -13.69 -0.13 4.26
C THR A 130 -13.77 0.84 3.09
N ALA A 131 -12.74 1.65 2.83
CA ALA A 131 -12.68 2.52 1.66
C ALA A 131 -12.77 1.71 0.36
N GLU A 132 -11.92 0.70 0.18
CA GLU A 132 -11.91 -0.11 -1.04
C GLU A 132 -13.22 -0.89 -1.24
N LEU A 133 -13.73 -1.54 -0.19
CA LEU A 133 -15.01 -2.25 -0.27
C LEU A 133 -16.17 -1.29 -0.55
N THR A 134 -16.15 -0.07 -0.02
CA THR A 134 -17.18 0.93 -0.32
C THR A 134 -17.07 1.45 -1.76
N TRP A 135 -15.86 1.60 -2.29
CA TRP A 135 -15.59 2.06 -3.67
C TRP A 135 -16.20 1.14 -4.73
N TYR A 136 -16.16 -0.19 -4.51
CA TYR A 136 -16.67 -1.16 -5.48
C TYR A 136 -18.17 -1.50 -5.33
N LEU A 137 -18.87 -0.96 -4.32
CA LEU A 137 -20.31 -1.19 -4.15
C LEU A 137 -21.16 -0.82 -5.38
N PRO A 138 -20.95 0.32 -6.07
CA PRO A 138 -21.73 0.63 -7.27
C PRO A 138 -21.44 -0.33 -8.44
N MET A 139 -20.24 -0.92 -8.48
CA MET A 139 -19.90 -1.97 -9.44
C MET A 139 -20.58 -3.29 -9.08
N LEU A 140 -20.79 -3.56 -7.79
CA LEU A 140 -21.45 -4.76 -7.31
C LEU A 140 -22.98 -4.71 -7.45
N ALA A 141 -23.57 -3.52 -7.28
CA ALA A 141 -25.03 -3.35 -7.19
C ALA A 141 -25.83 -3.97 -8.35
N PRO A 142 -25.41 -3.84 -9.63
CA PRO A 142 -26.12 -4.48 -10.74
C PRO A 142 -26.11 -6.01 -10.70
N LEU A 143 -25.17 -6.64 -9.99
CA LEU A 143 -25.06 -8.10 -9.92
C LEU A 143 -25.98 -8.72 -8.86
N LEU A 144 -26.61 -7.91 -8.02
CA LEU A 144 -27.51 -8.36 -6.97
C LEU A 144 -28.86 -8.80 -7.56
N ASP A 145 -29.45 -9.84 -6.95
CA ASP A 145 -30.89 -10.05 -7.09
C ASP A 145 -31.62 -9.05 -6.18
N LEU A 146 -32.15 -8.00 -6.81
CA LEU A 146 -32.89 -6.92 -6.16
C LEU A 146 -34.42 -7.12 -6.22
N THR A 147 -34.89 -8.29 -6.67
CA THR A 147 -36.32 -8.61 -6.75
C THR A 147 -36.84 -9.26 -5.46
N THR A 148 -35.96 -9.92 -4.71
CA THR A 148 -36.27 -10.62 -3.46
C THR A 148 -35.85 -9.81 -2.23
N PRO A 149 -36.53 -9.96 -1.07
CA PRO A 149 -36.06 -9.40 0.20
C PRO A 149 -34.66 -9.94 0.53
N ALA A 150 -33.78 -9.06 1.02
CA ALA A 150 -32.41 -9.45 1.33
C ALA A 150 -32.34 -10.28 2.61
N ALA A 151 -31.74 -11.47 2.54
CA ALA A 151 -31.43 -12.28 3.73
C ALA A 151 -30.14 -11.80 4.44
N GLU A 152 -29.30 -11.05 3.72
CA GLU A 152 -28.00 -10.56 4.17
C GLU A 152 -27.85 -9.08 3.76
N ALA A 153 -27.41 -8.23 4.68
CA ALA A 153 -27.28 -6.80 4.41
C ALA A 153 -26.04 -6.49 3.56
N ASN A 154 -24.96 -7.26 3.75
CA ASN A 154 -23.72 -7.07 3.02
C ASN A 154 -23.84 -7.58 1.57
N TRP A 155 -23.72 -6.66 0.61
CA TRP A 155 -23.83 -7.00 -0.82
C TRP A 155 -22.76 -7.99 -1.29
N TYR A 156 -21.57 -7.97 -0.70
CA TYR A 156 -20.49 -8.91 -1.06
C TYR A 156 -20.87 -10.35 -0.71
N LEU A 157 -21.52 -10.57 0.43
CA LEU A 157 -21.97 -11.90 0.89
C LEU A 157 -23.11 -12.46 0.04
N ARG A 158 -23.81 -11.61 -0.73
CA ARG A 158 -24.89 -12.03 -1.65
C ARG A 158 -24.39 -12.44 -3.03
N VAL A 159 -23.24 -11.91 -3.45
CA VAL A 159 -22.68 -12.13 -4.80
C VAL A 159 -21.52 -13.12 -4.78
N PHE A 160 -20.80 -13.18 -3.68
CA PHE A 160 -19.65 -14.07 -3.47
C PHE A 160 -19.91 -14.96 -2.27
N ASP A 161 -19.19 -16.09 -2.20
CA ASP A 161 -18.96 -16.81 -0.94
C ASP A 161 -17.56 -16.42 -0.45
N PRO A 162 -17.39 -15.25 0.19
CA PRO A 162 -16.05 -14.79 0.51
C PRO A 162 -15.52 -15.52 1.75
N GLY A 163 -14.21 -15.78 1.73
CA GLY A 163 -13.50 -16.23 2.93
C GLY A 163 -13.54 -15.18 4.07
N GLN A 164 -12.97 -15.54 5.23
CA GLN A 164 -13.07 -14.76 6.49
C GLN A 164 -12.82 -13.24 6.45
N PRO A 165 -11.89 -12.64 5.68
CA PRO A 165 -11.58 -11.21 5.82
C PRO A 165 -12.68 -10.25 5.32
N VAL A 166 -13.56 -10.68 4.41
CA VAL A 166 -14.75 -9.88 4.02
C VAL A 166 -15.78 -9.83 5.14
N ARG A 167 -15.82 -10.87 5.99
CA ARG A 167 -16.69 -10.96 7.18
C ARG A 167 -16.17 -10.14 8.37
N ALA A 168 -14.95 -9.61 8.30
CA ALA A 168 -14.34 -8.85 9.40
C ALA A 168 -14.48 -7.32 9.24
N ALA A 169 -14.73 -6.83 8.02
CA ALA A 169 -15.01 -5.42 7.72
C ALA A 169 -16.52 -5.09 7.82
N ASP A 170 -17.28 -5.96 8.48
CA ASP A 170 -18.69 -6.22 8.16
C ASP A 170 -19.61 -5.04 8.50
N ASP A 171 -19.45 -4.41 9.66
CA ASP A 171 -20.50 -3.54 10.19
C ASP A 171 -20.72 -2.26 9.36
N GLU A 172 -19.64 -1.56 8.99
CA GLU A 172 -19.75 -0.29 8.27
C GLU A 172 -20.11 -0.48 6.79
N VAL A 173 -19.56 -1.52 6.16
CA VAL A 173 -19.88 -1.88 4.77
C VAL A 173 -21.32 -2.39 4.69
N ALA A 174 -21.76 -3.26 5.60
CA ALA A 174 -23.14 -3.73 5.68
C ALA A 174 -24.12 -2.57 5.96
N ALA A 175 -23.77 -1.66 6.88
CA ALA A 175 -24.58 -0.47 7.14
C ALA A 175 -24.69 0.42 5.89
N GLN A 176 -23.60 0.62 5.14
CA GLN A 176 -23.65 1.37 3.89
C GLN A 176 -24.47 0.67 2.81
N CYS A 177 -24.37 -0.67 2.69
CA CYS A 177 -25.19 -1.47 1.79
C CYS A 177 -26.69 -1.31 2.12
N ALA A 178 -27.06 -1.46 3.39
CA ALA A 178 -28.43 -1.30 3.86
C ALA A 178 -28.99 0.10 3.58
N ARG A 179 -28.20 1.17 3.79
CA ARG A 179 -28.58 2.55 3.45
C ARG A 179 -28.78 2.75 1.95
N SER A 180 -27.97 2.09 1.12
CA SER A 180 -27.94 2.29 -0.34
C SER A 180 -28.96 1.41 -1.07
N GLU A 181 -29.48 0.37 -0.42
CA GLU A 181 -30.33 -0.64 -1.05
C GLU A 181 -31.67 -0.11 -1.59
N PRO A 182 -32.43 0.74 -0.88
CA PRO A 182 -33.66 1.31 -1.45
C PRO A 182 -33.42 2.08 -2.75
N LEU A 183 -32.31 2.83 -2.81
CA LEU A 183 -31.91 3.58 -4.00
C LEU A 183 -31.47 2.62 -5.13
N ALA A 184 -30.66 1.61 -4.82
CA ALA A 184 -30.23 0.61 -5.79
C ALA A 184 -31.42 -0.14 -6.41
N ARG A 185 -32.41 -0.56 -5.60
CA ARG A 185 -33.64 -1.22 -6.09
C ARG A 185 -34.40 -0.31 -7.06
N LYS A 186 -34.57 0.96 -6.72
CA LYS A 186 -35.25 1.95 -7.58
C LYS A 186 -34.55 2.13 -8.92
N LEU A 187 -33.22 2.17 -8.94
CA LEU A 187 -32.43 2.48 -10.13
C LEU A 187 -32.20 1.25 -11.03
N LEU A 188 -32.07 0.05 -10.45
CA LEU A 188 -31.49 -1.11 -11.14
C LEU A 188 -32.47 -2.24 -11.47
N VAL A 189 -33.74 -2.16 -11.04
CA VAL A 189 -34.74 -3.24 -11.21
C VAL A 189 -34.86 -3.76 -12.65
N ASN A 190 -34.74 -2.87 -13.64
CA ASN A 190 -34.84 -3.19 -15.06
C ASN A 190 -33.53 -2.94 -15.84
N ALA A 191 -32.42 -2.70 -15.15
CA ALA A 191 -31.18 -2.26 -15.81
C ALA A 191 -30.61 -3.29 -16.79
N TRP A 192 -30.78 -4.59 -16.52
CA TRP A 192 -30.35 -5.66 -17.43
C TRP A 192 -31.30 -5.92 -18.60
N SER A 193 -32.39 -5.17 -18.71
CA SER A 193 -33.28 -5.17 -19.87
C SER A 193 -32.96 -4.03 -20.84
N ASP A 194 -32.09 -3.09 -20.44
CA ASP A 194 -31.68 -1.94 -21.24
C ASP A 194 -30.31 -2.20 -21.91
N PRO A 195 -30.25 -2.33 -23.26
CA PRO A 195 -29.00 -2.53 -23.98
C PRO A 195 -27.97 -1.42 -23.76
N GLU A 196 -28.40 -0.16 -23.57
CA GLU A 196 -27.49 0.96 -23.33
C GLU A 196 -26.80 0.81 -21.97
N PHE A 197 -27.58 0.46 -20.93
CA PHE A 197 -27.02 0.14 -19.61
C PHE A 197 -26.02 -1.01 -19.67
N ILE A 198 -26.36 -2.11 -20.36
CA ILE A 198 -25.49 -3.30 -20.45
C ILE A 198 -24.13 -2.92 -21.08
N ALA A 199 -24.15 -2.23 -22.21
CA ALA A 199 -22.95 -1.79 -22.90
C ALA A 199 -22.15 -0.79 -22.06
N GLY A 200 -22.83 0.17 -21.44
CA GLY A 200 -22.23 1.16 -20.55
C GLY A 200 -21.56 0.53 -19.33
N TYR A 201 -22.23 -0.44 -18.68
CA TYR A 201 -21.74 -1.10 -17.47
C TYR A 201 -20.54 -2.00 -17.77
N ALA A 202 -20.55 -2.71 -18.90
CA ALA A 202 -19.41 -3.49 -19.35
C ALA A 202 -18.19 -2.61 -19.67
N ARG A 203 -18.41 -1.50 -20.39
CA ARG A 203 -17.35 -0.51 -20.69
C ARG A 203 -16.77 0.07 -19.41
N TRP A 204 -17.62 0.56 -18.51
CA TRP A 204 -17.19 1.14 -17.24
C TRP A 204 -16.42 0.14 -16.36
N THR A 205 -16.85 -1.12 -16.35
CA THR A 205 -16.11 -2.23 -15.69
C THR A 205 -14.71 -2.37 -16.28
N ILE A 206 -14.57 -2.39 -17.60
CA ILE A 206 -13.27 -2.49 -18.28
C ILE A 206 -12.39 -1.29 -17.91
N GLU A 207 -12.95 -0.07 -17.94
CA GLU A 207 -12.22 1.15 -17.58
C GLU A 207 -11.71 1.08 -16.13
N ILE A 208 -12.51 0.62 -15.17
CA ILE A 208 -12.07 0.40 -13.78
C ILE A 208 -10.92 -0.62 -13.71
N LEU A 209 -11.04 -1.76 -14.41
CA LEU A 209 -10.01 -2.80 -14.41
C LEU A 209 -8.71 -2.30 -15.06
N GLU A 210 -8.80 -1.49 -16.11
CA GLU A 210 -7.65 -0.85 -16.75
C GLU A 210 -6.95 0.12 -15.80
N GLN A 211 -7.70 0.89 -15.02
CA GLN A 211 -7.14 1.74 -13.97
C GLN A 211 -6.42 0.95 -12.88
N GLN A 212 -7.03 -0.14 -12.40
CA GLN A 212 -6.38 -1.04 -11.44
C GLN A 212 -5.09 -1.62 -12.02
N ARG A 213 -5.13 -2.10 -13.27
CA ARG A 213 -3.95 -2.63 -13.95
C ARG A 213 -2.84 -1.59 -14.09
N HIS A 214 -3.19 -0.35 -14.45
CA HIS A 214 -2.24 0.75 -14.53
C HIS A 214 -1.63 1.08 -13.16
N TYR A 215 -2.46 1.15 -12.11
CA TYR A 215 -2.01 1.36 -10.74
C TYR A 215 -0.99 0.29 -10.31
N HIS A 216 -1.30 -0.99 -10.49
CA HIS A 216 -0.39 -2.07 -10.10
C HIS A 216 0.91 -2.08 -10.91
N ARG A 217 0.85 -1.72 -12.20
CA ARG A 217 2.06 -1.57 -13.02
C ARG A 217 2.96 -0.44 -12.50
N CYS A 218 2.37 0.70 -12.11
CA CYS A 218 3.09 1.80 -11.47
C CYS A 218 3.72 1.37 -10.13
N VAL A 219 2.95 0.66 -9.29
CA VAL A 219 3.43 0.15 -8.00
C VAL A 219 4.58 -0.80 -8.20
N ALA A 220 4.43 -1.83 -9.05
CA ALA A 220 5.47 -2.79 -9.38
C ALA A 220 6.78 -2.11 -9.83
N THR A 221 6.68 -1.23 -10.83
CA THR A 221 7.83 -0.51 -11.39
C THR A 221 8.55 0.31 -10.31
N ARG A 222 7.79 1.01 -9.46
CA ARG A 222 8.37 1.82 -8.38
C ARG A 222 9.02 0.96 -7.29
N GLN A 223 8.38 -0.14 -6.88
CA GLN A 223 8.95 -1.03 -5.86
C GLN A 223 10.21 -1.73 -6.37
N HIS A 224 10.20 -2.20 -7.62
CA HIS A 224 11.37 -2.77 -8.26
C HIS A 224 12.55 -1.79 -8.30
N ALA A 225 12.30 -0.56 -8.73
CA ALA A 225 13.31 0.50 -8.74
C ALA A 225 13.85 0.81 -7.34
N LEU A 226 12.97 0.87 -6.33
CA LEU A 226 13.35 1.16 -4.95
C LEU A 226 14.21 0.02 -4.37
N LEU A 227 13.82 -1.22 -4.57
CA LEU A 227 14.59 -2.41 -4.17
C LEU A 227 15.97 -2.42 -4.80
N HIS A 228 16.04 -2.18 -6.12
CA HIS A 228 17.30 -2.17 -6.84
C HIS A 228 18.23 -1.05 -6.34
N ARG A 229 17.70 0.15 -6.11
CA ARG A 229 18.48 1.27 -5.58
C ARG A 229 18.98 1.03 -4.17
N VAL A 230 18.12 0.54 -3.28
CA VAL A 230 18.56 0.22 -1.91
C VAL A 230 19.60 -0.89 -1.94
N HIS A 231 19.42 -1.93 -2.76
CA HIS A 231 20.42 -2.98 -2.92
C HIS A 231 21.78 -2.42 -3.37
N GLN A 232 21.82 -1.60 -4.42
CA GLN A 232 23.05 -0.94 -4.89
C GLN A 232 23.73 -0.10 -3.80
N VAL A 233 22.95 0.73 -3.09
CA VAL A 233 23.48 1.58 -2.00
C VAL A 233 24.03 0.70 -0.87
N THR A 234 23.29 -0.33 -0.45
CA THR A 234 23.74 -1.22 0.63
C THR A 234 24.99 -2.00 0.24
N THR A 235 25.07 -2.53 -0.99
CA THR A 235 26.26 -3.21 -1.50
C THR A 235 27.46 -2.27 -1.55
N GLY A 236 27.27 -1.02 -1.99
CA GLY A 236 28.31 0.00 -1.95
C GLY A 236 28.80 0.30 -0.53
N LEU A 237 27.88 0.48 0.43
CA LEU A 237 28.19 0.72 1.85
C LEU A 237 28.95 -0.45 2.47
N PHE A 238 28.54 -1.69 2.21
CA PHE A 238 29.25 -2.88 2.69
C PHE A 238 30.61 -3.07 2.02
N GLY A 239 30.72 -2.78 0.72
CA GLY A 239 32.00 -2.80 0.01
C GLY A 239 32.99 -1.79 0.59
N LEU A 240 32.54 -0.56 0.86
CA LEU A 240 33.34 0.48 1.50
C LEU A 240 33.73 0.11 2.94
N THR A 241 32.82 -0.52 3.69
CA THR A 241 33.12 -1.11 5.01
C THR A 241 34.24 -2.15 4.90
N GLY A 242 34.13 -3.09 3.96
CA GLY A 242 35.13 -4.15 3.78
C GLY A 242 36.49 -3.60 3.41
N LEU A 243 36.54 -2.64 2.47
CA LEU A 243 37.77 -1.94 2.11
C LEU A 243 38.34 -1.16 3.30
N GLY A 244 37.49 -0.47 4.06
CA GLY A 244 37.88 0.25 5.26
C GLY A 244 38.47 -0.66 6.32
N ALA A 245 37.89 -1.84 6.54
CA ALA A 245 38.39 -2.85 7.47
C ALA A 245 39.74 -3.43 7.03
N LEU A 246 39.92 -3.74 5.75
CA LEU A 246 41.21 -4.18 5.21
C LEU A 246 42.28 -3.11 5.35
N LEU A 247 41.96 -1.85 5.04
CA LEU A 247 42.88 -0.74 5.20
C LEU A 247 43.21 -0.49 6.68
N HIS A 248 42.27 -0.75 7.59
CA HIS A 248 42.48 -0.63 9.03
C HIS A 248 43.56 -1.60 9.56
N LEU A 249 43.80 -2.73 8.87
CA LEU A 249 44.89 -3.64 9.20
C LEU A 249 46.27 -3.05 8.89
N ALA A 250 46.36 -2.21 7.86
CA ALA A 250 47.60 -1.56 7.44
C ALA A 250 47.81 -0.21 8.14
N VAL A 251 46.73 0.58 8.28
CA VAL A 251 46.74 1.93 8.81
C VAL A 251 45.70 2.04 9.92
N HIS A 252 46.16 2.18 11.16
CA HIS A 252 45.29 2.38 12.31
C HIS A 252 44.76 3.82 12.29
N SER A 253 43.50 4.00 11.88
CA SER A 253 42.84 5.30 11.82
C SER A 253 41.41 5.21 12.35
N ILE A 254 41.08 6.09 13.28
CA ILE A 254 39.75 6.18 13.89
C ILE A 254 38.64 6.55 12.88
N TRP A 255 39.01 7.23 11.78
CA TRP A 255 38.08 7.51 10.67
C TRP A 255 37.68 6.24 9.93
N LEU A 256 38.58 5.25 9.83
CA LEU A 256 38.25 3.94 9.29
C LEU A 256 37.29 3.21 10.24
N SER A 257 37.43 3.37 11.55
CA SER A 257 36.49 2.81 12.53
C SER A 257 35.07 3.39 12.40
N VAL A 258 34.95 4.70 12.09
CA VAL A 258 33.64 5.31 11.79
C VAL A 258 33.03 4.70 10.54
N ILE A 259 33.80 4.57 9.46
CA ILE A 259 33.34 3.92 8.22
C ILE A 259 32.87 2.49 8.52
N THR A 260 33.67 1.71 9.25
CA THR A 260 33.36 0.30 9.53
C THR A 260 32.20 0.11 10.51
N THR A 261 31.75 1.16 11.21
CA THR A 261 30.64 1.08 12.18
C THR A 261 29.36 1.70 11.64
N PHE A 262 29.46 2.91 11.05
CA PHE A 262 28.30 3.65 10.55
C PHE A 262 27.76 3.10 9.23
N PHE A 263 28.60 2.74 8.26
CA PHE A 263 28.12 2.28 6.95
C PHE A 263 27.33 0.97 7.04
N PRO A 264 27.72 -0.04 7.83
CA PRO A 264 26.89 -1.22 8.06
C PRO A 264 25.57 -0.88 8.75
N ALA A 265 25.57 0.04 9.73
CA ALA A 265 24.36 0.46 10.43
C ALA A 265 23.37 1.17 9.48
N LEU A 266 23.87 2.04 8.60
CA LEU A 266 23.06 2.69 7.57
C LEU A 266 22.57 1.70 6.51
N GLY A 267 23.41 0.75 6.11
CA GLY A 267 23.03 -0.31 5.17
C GLY A 267 21.91 -1.18 5.74
N ALA A 268 22.06 -1.62 6.99
CA ALA A 268 21.08 -2.42 7.71
C ALA A 268 19.76 -1.64 7.93
N SER A 269 19.80 -0.35 8.24
CA SER A 269 18.59 0.44 8.43
C SER A 269 17.80 0.63 7.14
N LEU A 270 18.46 0.92 6.02
CA LEU A 270 17.81 1.02 4.71
C LEU A 270 17.18 -0.31 4.30
N HIS A 271 17.91 -1.42 4.48
CA HIS A 271 17.38 -2.75 4.18
C HIS A 271 16.20 -3.12 5.09
N GLY A 272 16.30 -2.83 6.39
CA GLY A 272 15.24 -3.05 7.36
C GLY A 272 13.97 -2.24 7.05
N ALA A 273 14.11 -0.96 6.68
CA ALA A 273 12.97 -0.13 6.27
C ALA A 273 12.28 -0.67 5.01
N ILE A 274 13.04 -1.17 4.04
CA ILE A 274 12.49 -1.78 2.82
C ILE A 274 11.80 -3.11 3.12
N ALA A 275 12.42 -3.96 3.94
CA ALA A 275 11.82 -5.23 4.36
C ALA A 275 10.51 -4.99 5.12
N GLN A 276 10.49 -4.05 6.07
CA GLN A 276 9.29 -3.68 6.82
C GLN A 276 8.19 -3.09 5.92
N SER A 277 8.55 -2.46 4.81
CA SER A 277 7.59 -1.97 3.82
C SER A 277 7.01 -3.07 2.93
N GLU A 278 7.51 -4.30 3.04
CA GLU A 278 7.13 -5.46 2.23
C GLU A 278 7.30 -5.21 0.72
N ALA A 279 8.21 -4.31 0.34
CA ALA A 279 8.37 -3.83 -1.03
C ALA A 279 8.53 -4.98 -2.06
N HIS A 280 9.24 -6.05 -1.69
CA HIS A 280 9.44 -7.22 -2.55
C HIS A 280 8.15 -8.01 -2.80
N ARG A 281 7.42 -8.35 -1.72
CA ARG A 281 6.13 -9.04 -1.83
C ARG A 281 5.12 -8.18 -2.57
N LEU A 282 5.05 -6.89 -2.26
CA LEU A 282 4.15 -5.94 -2.93
C LEU A 282 4.43 -5.77 -4.42
N GLY A 283 5.71 -5.68 -4.80
CA GLY A 283 6.12 -5.60 -6.21
C GLY A 283 5.71 -6.84 -6.97
N THR A 284 6.09 -8.02 -6.47
CA THR A 284 5.81 -9.32 -7.12
C THR A 284 4.30 -9.60 -7.23
N THR A 285 3.53 -9.35 -6.17
CA THR A 285 2.07 -9.50 -6.20
C THR A 285 1.42 -8.55 -7.20
N SER A 286 1.89 -7.30 -7.27
CA SER A 286 1.38 -6.32 -8.24
C SER A 286 1.70 -6.71 -9.69
N GLU A 287 2.90 -7.22 -9.97
CA GLU A 287 3.27 -7.74 -11.30
C GLU A 287 2.39 -8.90 -11.73
N GLY A 288 2.17 -9.88 -10.83
CA GLY A 288 1.27 -10.99 -11.10
C GLY A 288 -0.18 -10.56 -11.35
N LEU A 289 -0.67 -9.58 -10.57
CA LEU A 289 -2.03 -9.07 -10.73
C LEU A 289 -2.24 -8.38 -12.07
N VAL A 290 -1.24 -7.68 -12.62
CA VAL A 290 -1.34 -7.02 -13.94
C VAL A 290 -1.77 -8.02 -15.03
N GLY A 291 -1.16 -9.21 -15.07
CA GLY A 291 -1.52 -10.26 -16.03
C GLY A 291 -2.91 -10.86 -15.78
N ARG A 292 -3.29 -11.04 -14.51
CA ARG A 292 -4.63 -11.55 -14.14
C ARG A 292 -5.74 -10.56 -14.53
N LEU A 293 -5.50 -9.25 -14.32
CA LEU A 293 -6.41 -8.17 -14.70
C LEU A 293 -6.56 -8.06 -16.21
N GLU A 294 -5.47 -8.21 -16.97
CA GLU A 294 -5.52 -8.26 -18.43
C GLU A 294 -6.40 -9.40 -18.93
N GLY A 295 -6.20 -10.62 -18.41
CA GLY A 295 -7.08 -11.74 -18.73
C GLY A 295 -8.55 -11.53 -18.32
N ALA A 296 -8.81 -10.82 -17.22
CA ALA A 296 -10.17 -10.48 -16.80
C ALA A 296 -10.83 -9.46 -17.75
N ILE A 297 -10.09 -8.43 -18.17
CA ILE A 297 -10.53 -7.44 -19.16
C ILE A 297 -10.92 -8.13 -20.47
N ASP A 298 -10.09 -9.04 -20.96
CA ASP A 298 -10.36 -9.74 -22.23
C ASP A 298 -11.58 -10.64 -22.16
N ARG A 299 -11.81 -11.31 -21.01
CA ARG A 299 -13.04 -12.10 -20.77
C ARG A 299 -14.29 -11.22 -20.78
N VAL A 300 -14.25 -10.06 -20.10
CA VAL A 300 -15.38 -9.11 -20.12
C VAL A 300 -15.63 -8.64 -21.55
N ARG A 301 -14.60 -8.22 -22.30
CA ARG A 301 -14.72 -7.80 -23.71
C ARG A 301 -15.29 -8.89 -24.61
N ALA A 302 -14.90 -10.14 -24.42
CA ALA A 302 -15.42 -11.27 -25.19
C ALA A 302 -16.92 -11.50 -24.88
N ALA A 303 -17.29 -11.49 -23.60
CA ALA A 303 -18.67 -11.66 -23.17
C ALA A 303 -19.57 -10.49 -23.62
N THR A 304 -19.06 -9.25 -23.62
CA THR A 304 -19.79 -8.09 -24.15
C THR A 304 -20.08 -8.24 -25.64
N ARG A 305 -19.10 -8.69 -26.44
CA ARG A 305 -19.30 -8.93 -27.87
C ARG A 305 -20.33 -10.02 -28.14
N ALA A 306 -20.27 -11.13 -27.39
CA ALA A 306 -21.23 -12.22 -27.52
C ALA A 306 -22.66 -11.80 -27.15
N SER A 307 -22.82 -10.99 -26.09
CA SER A 307 -24.13 -10.46 -25.70
C SER A 307 -24.68 -9.46 -26.73
N ALA A 308 -23.82 -8.61 -27.31
CA ALA A 308 -24.22 -7.66 -28.35
C ALA A 308 -24.69 -8.35 -29.65
N SER A 309 -24.19 -9.56 -29.96
CA SER A 309 -24.64 -10.38 -31.11
C SER A 309 -25.95 -11.15 -30.86
N GLY A 310 -26.76 -10.75 -29.89
CA GLY A 310 -28.02 -11.43 -29.53
C GLY A 310 -27.86 -12.63 -28.59
N GLY A 311 -26.67 -12.81 -28.00
CA GLY A 311 -26.42 -13.83 -26.99
C GLY A 311 -26.95 -13.46 -25.60
N GLU A 312 -27.05 -14.46 -24.72
CA GLU A 312 -27.48 -14.25 -23.34
C GLU A 312 -26.55 -13.30 -22.58
N VAL A 313 -27.13 -12.56 -21.61
CA VAL A 313 -26.40 -11.61 -20.74
C VAL A 313 -25.71 -12.32 -19.57
N ALA A 314 -26.12 -13.55 -19.25
CA ALA A 314 -25.59 -14.30 -18.10
C ALA A 314 -24.06 -14.51 -18.14
N PRO A 315 -23.42 -14.86 -19.28
CA PRO A 315 -21.96 -14.96 -19.39
C PRO A 315 -21.22 -13.65 -19.08
N LEU A 316 -21.81 -12.50 -19.43
CA LEU A 316 -21.25 -11.19 -19.10
C LEU A 316 -21.30 -10.94 -17.59
N LYS A 317 -22.45 -11.21 -16.94
CA LYS A 317 -22.57 -11.12 -15.47
C LYS A 317 -21.53 -11.99 -14.75
N VAL A 318 -21.32 -13.21 -15.23
CA VAL A 318 -20.30 -14.13 -14.67
C VAL A 318 -18.89 -13.57 -14.86
N SER A 319 -18.57 -13.05 -16.05
CA SER A 319 -17.25 -12.47 -16.34
C SER A 319 -16.94 -11.25 -15.46
N ILE A 320 -17.93 -10.36 -15.27
CA ILE A 320 -17.80 -9.19 -14.39
C ILE A 320 -17.66 -9.63 -12.93
N ARG A 321 -18.46 -10.61 -12.47
CA ARG A 321 -18.34 -11.17 -11.12
C ARG A 321 -16.94 -11.72 -10.86
N HIS A 322 -16.38 -12.50 -11.78
CA HIS A 322 -15.01 -12.99 -11.65
C HIS A 322 -13.97 -11.87 -11.65
N ALA A 323 -14.19 -10.79 -12.40
CA ALA A 323 -13.30 -9.63 -12.38
C ALA A 323 -13.32 -8.88 -11.04
N ILE A 324 -14.50 -8.72 -10.43
CA ILE A 324 -14.62 -8.15 -9.08
C ILE A 324 -14.00 -9.08 -8.04
N ALA A 325 -14.24 -10.39 -8.14
CA ALA A 325 -13.65 -11.38 -7.22
C ALA A 325 -12.11 -11.32 -7.25
N LEU A 326 -11.51 -11.10 -8.43
CA LEU A 326 -10.07 -10.91 -8.57
C LEU A 326 -9.55 -9.68 -7.78
N ILE A 327 -10.28 -8.56 -7.83
CA ILE A 327 -9.95 -7.36 -7.04
C ILE A 327 -10.06 -7.66 -5.54
N LEU A 328 -11.13 -8.35 -5.12
CA LEU A 328 -11.34 -8.68 -3.71
C LEU A 328 -10.30 -9.66 -3.16
N GLU A 329 -9.87 -10.63 -3.98
CA GLU A 329 -8.81 -11.56 -3.62
C GLU A 329 -7.48 -10.83 -3.42
N GLU A 330 -7.15 -9.87 -4.29
CA GLU A 330 -5.95 -9.06 -4.10
C GLU A 330 -6.01 -8.21 -2.83
N HIS A 331 -7.16 -7.58 -2.54
CA HIS A 331 -7.32 -6.81 -1.31
C HIS A 331 -7.15 -7.70 -0.06
N LYS A 332 -7.68 -8.92 -0.11
CA LYS A 332 -7.48 -9.93 0.94
C LYS A 332 -6.01 -10.31 1.09
N ASP A 333 -5.32 -10.56 -0.02
CA ASP A 333 -3.90 -10.89 0.00
C ASP A 333 -3.11 -9.74 0.62
N TRP A 334 -3.36 -8.50 0.23
CA TRP A 334 -2.78 -7.31 0.87
C TRP A 334 -3.04 -7.25 2.36
N TYR A 335 -4.27 -7.48 2.78
CA TYR A 335 -4.62 -7.47 4.19
C TYR A 335 -3.81 -8.51 4.98
N LEU A 336 -3.65 -9.72 4.43
CA LEU A 336 -2.85 -10.79 5.03
C LEU A 336 -1.34 -10.54 4.95
N LEU A 337 -0.86 -9.91 3.86
CA LEU A 337 0.55 -9.56 3.67
C LEU A 337 1.03 -8.60 4.76
N VAL A 338 0.16 -7.65 5.14
CA VAL A 338 0.50 -6.52 5.98
C VAL A 338 0.03 -6.69 7.42
N GLN A 339 -0.96 -7.56 7.71
CA GLN A 339 -1.24 -7.93 9.09
C GLN A 339 0.01 -8.56 9.74
N PRO A 340 0.45 -8.08 10.91
CA PRO A 340 1.49 -8.78 11.64
C PRO A 340 0.96 -10.17 11.97
N HIS A 341 1.70 -11.21 11.55
CA HIS A 341 1.45 -12.56 12.01
C HIS A 341 1.40 -12.48 13.53
N ARG A 342 0.22 -12.71 14.13
CA ARG A 342 0.11 -12.87 15.57
C ARG A 342 0.81 -14.18 15.89
N LEU A 343 2.13 -14.14 16.01
CA LEU A 343 2.86 -15.15 16.74
C LEU A 343 2.36 -15.01 18.17
N HIS A 344 1.42 -15.89 18.54
CA HIS A 344 1.20 -16.20 19.93
C HIS A 344 2.56 -16.66 20.46
N LEU A 345 3.24 -15.78 21.19
CA LEU A 345 4.34 -16.19 22.04
C LEU A 345 3.72 -17.17 23.04
N ALA A 346 3.99 -18.46 22.80
CA ALA A 346 3.55 -19.56 23.66
C ALA A 346 4.23 -19.47 25.03
#